data_AF-A0AAQ3JWP9-F1
#
_entry.id   AF-A0AAQ3JWP9-F1
#
_cell.length_a   1.000
_cell.length_b   1.000
_cell.length_c   1.000
_cell.angle_alpha   90.00
_cell.angle_beta   90.00
_cell.angle_gamma   90.00
#
_symmetry.space_group_name_H-M   'P 1'
#
loop_
_entity.id
_entity.type
_entity.pdbx_description
1 polymer ?
#
loop_
_entity_poly.entity_id
_entity_poly.type
_entity_poly.pdbx_seq_one_letter_code
_entity_poly.pdbx_strand_id
1 'polypeptide(L)'
;MVMIRSSRPLLLLIALVVGLTSSATATNVTYDGRAIIINGERRLLFGGSIHYPRSTADMWPGLIQKAKEGGLDAIDTYIFWNAHEPRKGEYNFAGNLDFIKFIKIVKEAGLYVVLRIGPYVCAEWNYGGFPVWLHQILGIELRTDNEIFKAEMQNFTTLIVDMVKKENLLASQGGPIILTQIENEYGNFIEKYGAAGKQYMQWCADMAESLDVGVPWIMCQEPDAPAPMINTCNGFYCHKFKPNRPDSPKMWTENWTGWFQAWGEGQPYRPVEDLAYAVAYFFESGGSFQNYYMYHGGTNFGRTSGGPYLMTSYDYDAPLDEYGTSFITYS
;
A
#
# COMPACT_ATOMS: atom_id res chain seq x y z
N MET A 1 3.80 42.11 -62.14
CA MET A 1 4.78 41.77 -61.09
C MET A 1 4.21 42.24 -59.75
N VAL A 2 3.89 41.32 -58.82
CA VAL A 2 3.95 41.49 -57.35
C VAL A 2 2.95 42.49 -56.71
N MET A 3 2.23 42.27 -55.60
CA MET A 3 1.91 41.18 -54.67
C MET A 3 0.60 41.64 -53.99
N ILE A 4 -0.45 40.82 -53.97
CA ILE A 4 -1.63 41.06 -53.13
C ILE A 4 -1.34 40.40 -51.78
N ARG A 5 -1.12 41.21 -50.73
CA ARG A 5 -1.01 40.73 -49.34
C ARG A 5 -2.41 40.38 -48.82
N SER A 6 -2.66 39.10 -48.55
CA SER A 6 -3.85 38.66 -47.83
C SER A 6 -3.65 38.87 -46.32
N SER A 7 -4.61 39.56 -45.71
CA SER A 7 -4.74 39.68 -44.27
C SER A 7 -5.73 38.62 -43.79
N ARG A 8 -5.22 37.54 -43.17
CA ARG A 8 -6.04 36.60 -42.38
C ARG A 8 -6.20 37.16 -40.96
N PRO A 9 -7.41 37.31 -40.40
CA PRO A 9 -7.57 37.46 -38.97
C PRO A 9 -7.48 36.07 -38.33
N LEU A 10 -6.47 35.88 -37.49
CA LEU A 10 -6.32 34.75 -36.59
C LEU A 10 -7.27 34.98 -35.41
N LEU A 11 -8.46 34.35 -35.41
CA LEU A 11 -9.29 34.27 -34.22
C LEU A 11 -8.67 33.23 -33.27
N LEU A 12 -8.09 33.71 -32.17
CA LEU A 12 -7.70 32.88 -31.02
C LEU A 12 -8.96 32.23 -30.42
N LEU A 13 -9.04 30.90 -30.48
CA LEU A 13 -9.89 30.13 -29.57
C LEU A 13 -9.21 30.11 -28.20
N ILE A 14 -9.73 30.88 -27.25
CA ILE A 14 -9.41 30.69 -25.82
C ILE A 14 -10.32 29.56 -25.34
N ALA A 15 -9.82 28.34 -25.36
CA ALA A 15 -10.44 27.23 -24.66
C ALA A 15 -10.16 27.40 -23.16
N LEU A 16 -11.16 27.86 -22.42
CA LEU A 16 -11.11 27.91 -20.97
C LEU A 16 -11.22 26.47 -20.45
N VAL A 17 -10.09 25.79 -20.25
CA VAL A 17 -10.06 24.52 -19.52
C VAL A 17 -10.27 24.85 -18.05
N VAL A 18 -11.52 24.75 -17.59
CA VAL A 18 -11.81 24.66 -16.17
C VAL A 18 -11.26 23.32 -15.72
N GLY A 19 -10.04 23.32 -15.17
CA GLY A 19 -9.51 22.17 -14.46
C GLY A 19 -10.39 21.94 -13.24
N LEU A 20 -11.32 20.98 -13.34
CA LEU A 20 -11.92 20.37 -12.17
C LEU A 20 -10.78 19.68 -11.41
N THR A 21 -10.21 20.36 -10.43
CA THR A 21 -9.39 19.71 -9.41
C THR A 21 -10.33 18.83 -8.61
N SER A 22 -10.56 17.60 -9.11
CA SER A 22 -11.20 16.54 -8.36
C SER A 22 -10.29 16.21 -7.18
N SER A 23 -10.55 16.84 -6.04
CA SER A 23 -10.00 16.37 -4.77
C SER A 23 -10.67 15.03 -4.48
N ALA A 24 -9.88 13.94 -4.37
CA ALA A 24 -10.40 12.64 -4.00
C ALA A 24 -10.94 12.68 -2.55
N THR A 25 -12.24 12.85 -2.41
CA THR A 25 -12.96 12.65 -1.16
C THR A 25 -13.90 11.48 -1.35
N ALA A 26 -13.46 10.29 -0.94
CA ALA A 26 -14.35 9.15 -0.79
C ALA A 26 -15.12 9.36 0.52
N THR A 27 -16.45 9.19 0.47
CA THR A 27 -17.33 9.22 1.65
C THR A 27 -17.98 7.86 1.92
N ASN A 28 -18.07 7.02 0.88
CA ASN A 28 -18.59 5.67 0.98
C ASN A 28 -17.73 4.74 0.11
N VAL A 29 -17.15 3.70 0.72
CA VAL A 29 -16.34 2.69 0.04
C VAL A 29 -16.91 1.32 0.33
N THR A 30 -17.38 0.66 -0.73
CA THR A 30 -17.88 -0.72 -0.70
C THR A 30 -17.25 -1.51 -1.83
N TYR A 31 -17.72 -2.73 -2.06
CA TYR A 31 -17.28 -3.55 -3.17
C TYR A 31 -18.39 -4.48 -3.65
N ASP A 32 -18.19 -4.99 -4.85
CA ASP A 32 -18.92 -6.16 -5.35
C ASP A 32 -17.95 -7.10 -6.07
N GLY A 33 -18.47 -8.19 -6.65
CA GLY A 33 -17.66 -9.18 -7.36
C GLY A 33 -16.87 -8.65 -8.55
N ARG A 34 -17.05 -7.38 -8.96
CA ARG A 34 -16.31 -6.77 -10.06
C ARG A 34 -15.22 -5.80 -9.59
N ALA A 35 -15.51 -4.92 -8.64
CA ALA A 35 -14.60 -3.83 -8.27
C ALA A 35 -14.89 -3.23 -6.88
N ILE A 36 -13.93 -2.44 -6.39
CA ILE A 36 -14.19 -1.44 -5.35
C ILE A 36 -15.15 -0.38 -5.91
N ILE A 37 -16.12 0.02 -5.09
CA ILE A 37 -17.12 1.04 -5.39
C ILE A 37 -16.83 2.23 -4.48
N ILE A 38 -16.51 3.37 -5.09
CA ILE A 38 -16.25 4.62 -4.38
C ILE A 38 -17.36 5.60 -4.75
N ASN A 39 -18.12 6.05 -3.75
CA ASN A 39 -19.26 6.95 -3.90
C ASN A 39 -20.29 6.46 -4.93
N GLY A 40 -20.55 5.15 -4.96
CA GLY A 40 -21.52 4.51 -5.85
C GLY A 40 -20.99 4.15 -7.25
N GLU A 41 -19.74 4.51 -7.57
CA GLU A 41 -19.12 4.19 -8.86
C GLU A 41 -18.06 3.10 -8.71
N ARG A 42 -18.15 2.04 -9.53
CA ARG A 42 -17.08 1.04 -9.65
C ARG A 42 -15.82 1.70 -10.21
N ARG A 43 -14.66 1.42 -9.61
CA ARG A 43 -13.37 1.97 -10.02
C ARG A 43 -12.43 0.88 -10.52
N LEU A 44 -11.68 1.20 -11.57
CA LEU A 44 -10.39 0.55 -11.84
C LEU A 44 -9.34 1.45 -11.20
N LEU A 45 -8.51 0.88 -10.34
CA LEU A 45 -7.60 1.64 -9.50
C LEU A 45 -6.16 1.20 -9.73
N PHE A 46 -5.28 2.18 -9.91
CA PHE A 46 -3.83 2.02 -9.91
C PHE A 46 -3.25 2.52 -8.59
N GLY A 47 -2.61 1.62 -7.85
CA GLY A 47 -1.89 1.91 -6.62
C GLY A 47 -0.38 1.94 -6.84
N GLY A 48 0.34 2.64 -5.97
CA GLY A 48 1.80 2.51 -5.88
C GLY A 48 2.29 2.58 -4.45
N SER A 49 3.20 1.66 -4.11
CA SER A 49 3.77 1.58 -2.77
C SER A 49 4.85 2.64 -2.59
N ILE A 50 4.69 3.47 -1.55
CA ILE A 50 5.68 4.45 -1.10
C ILE A 50 5.76 4.35 0.42
N HIS A 51 6.83 3.78 0.95
CA HIS A 51 7.00 3.61 2.39
C HIS A 51 7.54 4.89 3.03
N TYR A 52 6.71 5.55 3.86
CA TYR A 52 7.07 6.83 4.49
C TYR A 52 8.42 6.81 5.23
N PRO A 53 8.86 5.74 5.93
CA PRO A 53 10.16 5.76 6.61
C PRO A 53 11.36 5.60 5.67
N ARG A 54 11.14 5.18 4.43
CA ARG A 54 12.21 4.98 3.42
C ARG A 54 12.53 6.22 2.60
N SER A 55 11.85 7.33 2.88
CA SER A 55 12.13 8.65 2.32
C SER A 55 12.04 9.71 3.43
N THR A 56 12.57 10.89 3.18
CA THR A 56 12.47 11.97 4.16
C THR A 56 11.12 12.68 4.09
N ALA A 57 10.67 13.25 5.22
CA ALA A 57 9.44 14.03 5.26
C ALA A 57 9.39 15.19 4.24
N ASP A 58 10.56 15.70 3.83
CA ASP A 58 10.69 16.76 2.83
C ASP A 58 10.57 16.22 1.39
N MET A 59 10.87 14.93 1.15
CA MET A 59 10.70 14.28 -0.16
C MET A 59 9.24 13.91 -0.45
N TRP A 60 8.44 13.61 0.58
CA TRP A 60 7.08 13.07 0.40
C TRP A 60 6.21 13.88 -0.56
N PRO A 61 6.10 15.23 -0.47
CA PRO A 61 5.26 15.99 -1.42
C PRO A 61 5.70 15.80 -2.87
N GLY A 62 7.01 15.79 -3.14
CA GLY A 62 7.55 15.59 -4.48
C GLY A 62 7.34 14.18 -5.02
N LEU A 63 7.50 13.16 -4.17
CA LEU A 63 7.24 11.76 -4.53
C LEU A 63 5.76 11.52 -4.84
N ILE A 64 4.87 12.03 -3.98
CA ILE A 64 3.41 11.89 -4.12
C ILE A 64 2.91 12.65 -5.36
N GLN A 65 3.46 13.83 -5.65
CA GLN A 65 3.12 14.58 -6.86
C GLN A 65 3.52 13.82 -8.13
N LYS A 66 4.72 13.21 -8.16
CA LYS A 66 5.14 12.36 -9.28
C LYS A 66 4.25 11.12 -9.40
N ALA A 67 3.92 10.46 -8.29
CA ALA A 67 2.95 9.36 -8.31
C ALA A 67 1.60 9.75 -8.96
N LYS A 68 1.08 10.93 -8.63
CA LYS A 68 -0.13 11.47 -9.25
C LYS A 68 0.05 11.73 -10.76
N GLU A 69 1.15 12.38 -11.14
CA GLU A 69 1.46 12.69 -12.54
C GLU A 69 1.69 11.41 -13.38
N GLY A 70 2.22 10.36 -12.76
CA GLY A 70 2.38 9.02 -13.33
C GLY A 70 1.08 8.21 -13.40
N GLY A 71 -0.06 8.79 -13.01
CA GLY A 71 -1.38 8.19 -13.21
C GLY A 71 -1.86 7.27 -12.10
N LEU A 72 -1.24 7.31 -10.90
CA LEU A 72 -1.77 6.58 -9.75
C LEU A 72 -3.04 7.21 -9.22
N ASP A 73 -3.97 6.37 -8.76
CA ASP A 73 -5.17 6.75 -8.02
C ASP A 73 -4.96 6.67 -6.49
N ALA A 74 -4.05 5.81 -6.04
CA ALA A 74 -3.83 5.52 -4.63
C ALA A 74 -2.34 5.34 -4.28
N ILE A 75 -1.97 5.71 -3.06
CA ILE A 75 -0.68 5.36 -2.45
C ILE A 75 -0.89 4.21 -1.46
N ASP A 76 -0.09 3.17 -1.59
CA ASP A 76 -0.02 2.05 -0.65
C ASP A 76 1.15 2.26 0.33
N THR A 77 0.94 1.96 1.62
CA THR A 77 2.03 1.89 2.58
C THR A 77 1.72 0.94 3.73
N TYR A 78 2.77 0.26 4.19
CA TYR A 78 2.76 -0.47 5.45
C TYR A 78 2.85 0.46 6.68
N ILE A 79 2.46 -0.06 7.85
CA ILE A 79 2.81 0.51 9.16
C ILE A 79 3.94 -0.30 9.82
N PHE A 80 5.02 0.37 10.24
CA PHE A 80 6.23 -0.30 10.73
C PHE A 80 6.28 -0.30 12.26
N TRP A 81 5.68 -1.31 12.89
CA TRP A 81 5.51 -1.37 14.36
C TRP A 81 6.82 -1.17 15.14
N ASN A 82 7.89 -1.85 14.77
CA ASN A 82 9.19 -1.73 15.44
C ASN A 82 9.76 -0.31 15.45
N ALA A 83 9.47 0.49 14.42
CA ALA A 83 9.92 1.85 14.30
C ALA A 83 9.05 2.78 15.16
N HIS A 84 7.75 2.50 15.21
CA HIS A 84 6.80 3.25 16.02
C HIS A 84 6.85 2.90 17.50
N GLU A 85 7.28 1.70 17.90
CA GLU A 85 7.37 1.28 19.29
C GLU A 85 8.72 0.59 19.55
N PRO A 86 9.85 1.35 19.50
CA PRO A 86 11.19 0.79 19.69
C PRO A 86 11.38 0.18 21.09
N ARG A 87 10.59 0.62 22.07
CA ARG A 87 10.47 0.03 23.41
C ARG A 87 8.99 -0.04 23.76
N LYS A 88 8.60 -1.10 24.49
CA LYS A 88 7.22 -1.33 24.88
C LYS A 88 6.63 -0.11 25.59
N GLY A 89 5.54 0.44 25.07
CA GLY A 89 4.82 1.62 25.55
C GLY A 89 5.45 2.97 25.20
N GLU A 90 6.61 3.00 24.53
CA GLU A 90 7.26 4.24 24.10
C GLU A 90 7.08 4.43 22.59
N TYR A 91 6.11 5.27 22.20
CA TYR A 91 5.76 5.46 20.80
C TYR A 91 6.51 6.64 20.13
N ASN A 92 6.84 6.48 18.84
CA ASN A 92 7.41 7.52 17.99
C ASN A 92 6.62 7.68 16.67
N PHE A 93 6.03 8.86 16.49
CA PHE A 93 5.30 9.26 15.29
C PHE A 93 5.80 10.61 14.74
N ALA A 94 7.08 10.92 14.94
CA ALA A 94 7.69 12.18 14.52
C ALA A 94 8.62 12.00 13.31
N GLY A 95 8.90 13.11 12.61
CA GLY A 95 9.84 13.13 11.48
C GLY A 95 9.39 12.17 10.37
N ASN A 96 10.30 11.29 9.93
CA ASN A 96 10.00 10.30 8.89
C ASN A 96 9.07 9.18 9.36
N LEU A 97 8.67 9.16 10.64
CA LEU A 97 7.68 8.23 11.19
C LEU A 97 6.32 8.91 11.41
N ASP A 98 6.14 10.15 10.97
CA ASP A 98 4.83 10.82 11.00
C ASP A 98 3.94 10.35 9.85
N PHE A 99 3.39 9.14 10.00
CA PHE A 99 2.52 8.54 8.98
C PHE A 99 1.20 9.32 8.79
N ILE A 100 0.73 10.03 9.83
CA ILE A 100 -0.46 10.88 9.75
C ILE A 100 -0.18 12.06 8.82
N LYS A 101 0.98 12.74 8.97
CA LYS A 101 1.41 13.79 8.04
C LYS A 101 1.56 13.23 6.62
N PHE A 102 2.17 12.06 6.46
CA PHE A 102 2.29 11.41 5.15
C PHE A 102 0.92 11.21 4.49
N ILE A 103 -0.06 10.60 5.19
CA ILE A 103 -1.41 10.38 4.67
C ILE A 103 -2.12 11.71 4.34
N LYS A 104 -1.91 12.76 5.15
CA LYS A 104 -2.47 14.10 4.86
C LYS A 104 -1.89 14.69 3.57
N ILE A 105 -0.60 14.51 3.30
CA ILE A 105 0.01 14.95 2.03
C ILE A 105 -0.59 14.18 0.84
N VAL A 106 -0.83 12.87 0.99
CA VAL A 106 -1.54 12.07 -0.04
C VAL A 106 -2.95 12.61 -0.28
N LYS A 107 -3.68 12.95 0.80
CA LYS A 107 -5.02 13.59 0.72
C LYS A 107 -4.97 14.93 -0.01
N GLU A 108 -4.01 15.79 0.32
CA GLU A 108 -3.83 17.11 -0.29
C GLU A 108 -3.50 17.01 -1.78
N ALA A 109 -2.74 15.99 -2.19
CA ALA A 109 -2.52 15.67 -3.58
C ALA A 109 -3.78 15.14 -4.28
N GLY A 110 -4.84 14.78 -3.55
CA GLY A 110 -6.08 14.23 -4.11
C GLY A 110 -5.95 12.78 -4.57
N LEU A 111 -5.08 12.02 -3.92
CA LEU A 111 -4.96 10.56 -4.09
C LEU A 111 -5.63 9.83 -2.92
N TYR A 112 -6.03 8.58 -3.16
CA TYR A 112 -6.48 7.69 -2.09
C TYR A 112 -5.29 7.01 -1.37
N VAL A 113 -5.59 6.32 -0.27
CA VAL A 113 -4.63 5.53 0.49
C VAL A 113 -5.11 4.10 0.67
N VAL A 114 -4.20 3.15 0.47
CA VAL A 114 -4.31 1.77 0.96
C VAL A 114 -3.37 1.65 2.16
N LEU A 115 -3.94 1.42 3.35
CA LEU A 115 -3.19 1.39 4.59
C LEU A 115 -2.99 -0.04 5.08
N ARG A 116 -1.80 -0.59 4.89
CA ARG A 116 -1.47 -1.96 5.27
C ARG A 116 -0.91 -1.99 6.70
N ILE A 117 -1.78 -2.19 7.69
CA ILE A 117 -1.42 -2.00 9.10
C ILE A 117 -0.51 -3.14 9.60
N GLY A 118 -0.68 -4.36 9.10
CA GLY A 118 0.07 -5.54 9.50
C GLY A 118 -0.55 -6.23 10.73
N PRO A 119 0.18 -6.48 11.83
CA PRO A 119 1.40 -5.78 12.20
C PRO A 119 2.69 -6.46 11.75
N TYR A 120 2.62 -7.72 11.29
CA TYR A 120 3.66 -8.28 10.44
C TYR A 120 3.51 -7.70 9.04
N VAL A 121 4.59 -7.13 8.50
CA VAL A 121 4.56 -6.49 7.17
C VAL A 121 5.54 -7.11 6.19
N CYS A 122 6.41 -8.01 6.63
CA CYS A 122 7.56 -8.48 5.84
C CYS A 122 8.41 -7.31 5.35
N ALA A 123 8.07 -6.78 4.17
CA ALA A 123 8.53 -5.54 3.57
C ALA A 123 10.05 -5.40 3.43
N GLU A 124 10.78 -6.52 3.48
CA GLU A 124 12.24 -6.52 3.58
C GLU A 124 12.73 -5.61 4.73
N TRP A 125 11.92 -5.55 5.77
CA TRP A 125 12.10 -4.67 6.91
C TRP A 125 12.58 -5.47 8.12
N ASN A 126 13.33 -4.81 8.99
CA ASN A 126 13.95 -5.42 10.14
C ASN A 126 12.91 -6.17 10.99
N TYR A 127 13.18 -7.46 11.22
CA TYR A 127 12.31 -8.38 11.94
C TYR A 127 10.84 -8.40 11.43
N GLY A 128 10.64 -8.14 10.13
CA GLY A 128 9.32 -8.16 9.49
C GLY A 128 8.36 -7.09 10.00
N GLY A 129 8.88 -6.04 10.64
CA GLY A 129 8.10 -4.99 11.31
C GLY A 129 7.88 -5.21 12.80
N PHE A 130 8.17 -6.39 13.36
CA PHE A 130 7.98 -6.62 14.78
C PHE A 130 9.03 -5.92 15.64
N PRO A 131 8.63 -5.27 16.75
CA PRO A 131 9.59 -4.83 17.75
C PRO A 131 10.33 -6.02 18.38
N VAL A 132 11.65 -5.90 18.54
CA VAL A 132 12.49 -6.97 19.12
C VAL A 132 12.08 -7.33 20.55
N TRP A 133 11.57 -6.35 21.32
CA TRP A 133 11.10 -6.59 22.69
C TRP A 133 9.92 -7.55 22.76
N LEU A 134 9.13 -7.73 21.68
CA LEU A 134 8.07 -8.74 21.65
C LEU A 134 8.64 -10.13 21.94
N HIS A 135 9.76 -10.48 21.30
CA HIS A 135 10.41 -11.78 21.47
C HIS A 135 10.90 -12.04 22.90
N GLN A 136 11.04 -11.00 23.71
CA GLN A 136 11.50 -11.12 25.10
C GLN A 136 10.35 -11.39 26.08
N ILE A 137 9.09 -11.36 25.62
CA ILE A 137 7.94 -11.67 26.46
C ILE A 137 7.87 -13.19 26.69
N LEU A 138 7.89 -13.60 27.95
CA LEU A 138 7.84 -15.02 28.32
C LEU A 138 6.55 -15.67 27.79
N GLY A 139 6.69 -16.76 27.06
CA GLY A 139 5.56 -17.54 26.52
C GLY A 139 4.95 -16.97 25.23
N ILE A 140 5.56 -15.95 24.63
CA ILE A 140 5.09 -15.42 23.35
C ILE A 140 5.41 -16.38 22.20
N GLU A 141 4.44 -16.57 21.32
CA GLU A 141 4.62 -17.19 20.03
C GLU A 141 4.03 -16.26 18.98
N LEU A 142 4.85 -15.82 18.03
CA LEU A 142 4.44 -14.83 17.04
C LEU A 142 3.58 -15.47 15.95
N ARG A 143 2.61 -14.69 15.44
CA ARG A 143 1.76 -15.05 14.29
C ARG A 143 1.08 -16.42 14.44
N THR A 144 0.53 -16.70 15.62
CA THR A 144 -0.26 -17.90 15.90
C THR A 144 -1.30 -17.60 16.97
N ASP A 145 -2.13 -18.58 17.33
CA ASP A 145 -3.18 -18.45 18.35
C ASP A 145 -2.59 -18.43 19.77
N ASN A 146 -1.85 -17.36 20.06
CA ASN A 146 -1.18 -17.11 21.31
C ASN A 146 -1.76 -15.83 21.92
N GLU A 147 -2.40 -15.92 23.09
CA GLU A 147 -3.10 -14.80 23.72
C GLU A 147 -2.20 -13.59 23.99
N ILE A 148 -0.92 -13.82 24.31
CA ILE A 148 0.04 -12.75 24.56
C ILE A 148 0.29 -11.98 23.25
N PHE A 149 0.60 -12.69 22.17
CA PHE A 149 0.82 -12.07 20.87
C PHE A 149 -0.43 -11.35 20.36
N LYS A 150 -1.60 -11.98 20.46
CA LYS A 150 -2.89 -11.40 20.07
C LYS A 150 -3.17 -10.10 20.82
N ALA A 151 -2.92 -10.05 22.13
CA ALA A 151 -3.11 -8.83 22.93
C ALA A 151 -2.18 -7.69 22.48
N GLU A 152 -0.89 -7.96 22.26
CA GLU A 152 0.06 -6.93 21.80
C GLU A 152 -0.28 -6.45 20.38
N MET A 153 -0.62 -7.37 19.47
CA MET A 153 -1.06 -7.05 18.11
C MET A 153 -2.32 -6.19 18.11
N GLN A 154 -3.31 -6.54 18.94
CA GLN A 154 -4.55 -5.78 19.07
C GLN A 154 -4.28 -4.39 19.62
N ASN A 155 -3.42 -4.25 20.64
CA ASN A 155 -3.07 -2.94 21.22
C ASN A 155 -2.48 -2.01 20.16
N PHE A 156 -1.48 -2.49 19.40
CA PHE A 156 -0.85 -1.68 18.36
C PHE A 156 -1.80 -1.38 17.20
N THR A 157 -2.55 -2.37 16.72
CA THR A 157 -3.51 -2.16 15.62
C THR A 157 -4.60 -1.17 16.01
N THR A 158 -5.14 -1.27 17.23
CA THR A 158 -6.14 -0.35 17.77
C THR A 158 -5.58 1.06 17.88
N LEU A 159 -4.35 1.22 18.37
CA LEU A 159 -3.68 2.53 18.43
C LEU A 159 -3.61 3.20 17.05
N ILE A 160 -3.18 2.46 16.02
CA ILE A 160 -3.09 3.00 14.65
C ILE A 160 -4.47 3.38 14.12
N VAL A 161 -5.48 2.53 14.32
CA VAL A 161 -6.86 2.82 13.90
C VAL A 161 -7.42 4.05 14.63
N ASP A 162 -7.21 4.18 15.93
CA ASP A 162 -7.66 5.33 16.71
C ASP A 162 -7.01 6.63 16.24
N MET A 163 -5.72 6.59 15.89
CA MET A 163 -5.02 7.74 15.33
C MET A 163 -5.60 8.19 13.99
N VAL A 164 -5.88 7.25 13.05
CA VAL A 164 -6.49 7.61 11.76
C VAL A 164 -7.93 8.08 11.91
N LYS A 165 -8.69 7.50 12.84
CA LYS A 165 -10.07 7.91 13.16
C LYS A 165 -10.10 9.32 13.72
N LYS A 166 -9.23 9.62 14.68
CA LYS A 166 -9.14 10.94 15.33
C LYS A 166 -8.83 12.06 14.32
N GLU A 167 -8.06 11.75 13.28
CA GLU A 167 -7.66 12.69 12.23
C GLU A 167 -8.61 12.68 11.02
N ASN A 168 -9.73 11.95 11.08
CA ASN A 168 -10.72 11.81 10.00
C ASN A 168 -10.08 11.38 8.67
N LEU A 169 -9.21 10.38 8.72
CA LEU A 169 -8.46 9.89 7.55
C LEU A 169 -9.10 8.69 6.86
N LEU A 170 -10.10 8.06 7.47
CA LEU A 170 -10.91 7.02 6.82
C LEU A 170 -11.86 7.65 5.80
N ALA A 171 -12.09 6.99 4.66
CA ALA A 171 -13.03 7.47 3.66
C ALA A 171 -14.45 7.65 4.22
N SER A 172 -14.91 6.79 5.12
CA SER A 172 -16.18 6.98 5.85
C SER A 172 -16.28 8.32 6.60
N GLN A 173 -15.14 8.97 6.90
CA GLN A 173 -15.01 10.28 7.54
C GLN A 173 -14.59 11.40 6.58
N GLY A 174 -14.56 11.15 5.26
CA GLY A 174 -14.08 12.08 4.24
C GLY A 174 -12.55 12.15 4.11
N GLY A 175 -11.84 11.13 4.60
CA GLY A 175 -10.40 10.96 4.43
C GLY A 175 -10.00 10.15 3.18
N PRO A 176 -8.69 9.99 2.91
CA PRO A 176 -8.22 9.31 1.71
C PRO A 176 -8.15 7.79 1.85
N ILE A 177 -8.20 7.20 3.05
CA ILE A 177 -8.00 5.76 3.25
C ILE A 177 -9.24 5.01 2.75
N ILE A 178 -9.08 4.24 1.67
CA ILE A 178 -10.16 3.48 1.02
C ILE A 178 -10.07 1.97 1.29
N LEU A 179 -8.91 1.47 1.70
CA LEU A 179 -8.66 0.07 1.98
C LEU A 179 -7.69 -0.05 3.15
N THR A 180 -7.88 -1.10 3.94
CA THR A 180 -7.03 -1.43 5.08
C THR A 180 -6.60 -2.89 5.01
N GLN A 181 -5.38 -3.22 5.44
CA GLN A 181 -4.92 -4.62 5.50
C GLN A 181 -4.57 -5.03 6.92
N ILE A 182 -5.01 -6.23 7.30
CA ILE A 182 -4.58 -6.94 8.50
C ILE A 182 -3.77 -8.17 8.10
N GLU A 183 -2.70 -8.46 8.86
CA GLU A 183 -1.67 -9.44 8.52
C GLU A 183 -0.96 -9.14 7.17
N ASN A 184 -0.02 -9.99 6.80
CA ASN A 184 0.67 -10.00 5.52
C ASN A 184 1.15 -11.42 5.13
N GLU A 185 0.57 -11.95 4.06
CA GLU A 185 0.96 -13.24 3.45
C GLU A 185 0.95 -14.44 4.40
N TYR A 186 -0.02 -14.49 5.32
CA TYR A 186 -0.08 -15.56 6.32
C TYR A 186 -0.42 -16.92 5.71
N GLY A 187 -1.18 -16.98 4.62
CA GLY A 187 -1.51 -18.22 3.93
C GLY A 187 -0.28 -19.03 3.47
N ASN A 188 0.87 -18.37 3.25
CA ASN A 188 2.15 -19.03 2.97
C ASN A 188 2.79 -19.69 4.20
N PHE A 189 2.31 -19.37 5.41
CA PHE A 189 2.85 -19.81 6.70
C PHE A 189 1.86 -20.64 7.52
N ILE A 190 0.55 -20.56 7.23
CA ILE A 190 -0.53 -21.14 8.03
C ILE A 190 -0.34 -22.63 8.32
N GLU A 191 0.20 -23.39 7.36
CA GLU A 191 0.44 -24.84 7.52
C GLU A 191 1.41 -25.16 8.66
N LYS A 192 2.35 -24.26 8.98
CA LYS A 192 3.32 -24.45 10.08
C LYS A 192 2.65 -24.47 11.45
N TYR A 193 1.52 -23.78 11.59
CA TYR A 193 0.75 -23.68 12.83
C TYR A 193 -0.52 -24.53 12.82
N GLY A 194 -0.89 -25.10 11.67
CA GLY A 194 -2.05 -25.99 11.53
C GLY A 194 -3.35 -25.36 12.03
N ALA A 195 -4.01 -26.00 13.00
CA ALA A 195 -5.26 -25.51 13.57
C ALA A 195 -5.12 -24.16 14.27
N ALA A 196 -4.01 -23.93 14.97
CA ALA A 196 -3.74 -22.66 15.64
C ALA A 196 -3.58 -21.51 14.63
N GLY A 197 -2.99 -21.78 13.46
CA GLY A 197 -2.90 -20.78 12.39
C GLY A 197 -4.28 -20.37 11.88
N LYS A 198 -5.19 -21.33 11.68
CA LYS A 198 -6.58 -21.03 11.26
C LYS A 198 -7.36 -20.24 12.32
N GLN A 199 -7.21 -20.59 13.60
CA GLN A 199 -7.82 -19.86 14.71
C GLN A 199 -7.30 -18.42 14.79
N TYR A 200 -5.99 -18.24 14.64
CA TYR A 200 -5.37 -16.92 14.57
C TYR A 200 -5.89 -16.08 13.41
N MET A 201 -6.07 -16.66 12.22
CA MET A 201 -6.59 -15.92 11.07
C MET A 201 -8.05 -15.51 11.22
N GLN A 202 -8.89 -16.39 11.78
CA GLN A 202 -10.25 -16.02 12.13
C GLN A 202 -10.23 -14.87 13.15
N TRP A 203 -9.41 -14.97 14.19
CA TRP A 203 -9.27 -13.90 15.18
C TRP A 203 -8.77 -12.58 14.57
N CYS A 204 -7.83 -12.61 13.62
CA CYS A 204 -7.35 -11.41 12.94
C CYS A 204 -8.48 -10.69 12.20
N ALA A 205 -9.31 -11.45 11.46
CA ALA A 205 -10.45 -10.92 10.75
C ALA A 205 -11.50 -10.34 11.72
N ASP A 206 -11.84 -11.08 12.79
CA ASP A 206 -12.80 -10.63 13.79
C ASP A 206 -12.32 -9.37 14.53
N MET A 207 -11.03 -9.31 14.89
CA MET A 207 -10.40 -8.16 15.52
C MET A 207 -10.42 -6.95 14.59
N ALA A 208 -10.02 -7.11 13.33
CA ALA A 208 -10.01 -6.03 12.34
C ALA A 208 -11.43 -5.47 12.08
N GLU A 209 -12.44 -6.33 11.94
CA GLU A 209 -13.84 -5.92 11.81
C GLU A 209 -14.34 -5.18 13.05
N SER A 210 -13.98 -5.64 14.25
CA SER A 210 -14.40 -5.00 15.51
C SER A 210 -13.90 -3.56 15.66
N LEU A 211 -12.85 -3.18 14.92
CA LEU A 211 -12.31 -1.82 14.91
C LEU A 211 -13.17 -0.85 14.11
N ASP A 212 -14.17 -1.30 13.35
CA ASP A 212 -15.18 -0.47 12.65
C ASP A 212 -14.56 0.71 11.88
N VAL A 213 -13.68 0.40 10.93
CA VAL A 213 -12.98 1.42 10.12
C VAL A 213 -13.85 1.98 8.99
N GLY A 214 -15.03 1.40 8.75
CA GLY A 214 -15.99 1.87 7.73
C GLY A 214 -15.48 1.80 6.29
N VAL A 215 -14.42 1.04 6.03
CA VAL A 215 -13.86 0.74 4.70
C VAL A 215 -13.46 -0.75 4.64
N PRO A 216 -13.34 -1.36 3.46
CA PRO A 216 -13.02 -2.78 3.37
C PRO A 216 -11.64 -3.14 3.93
N TRP A 217 -11.58 -4.31 4.56
CA TRP A 217 -10.34 -4.98 4.93
C TRP A 217 -9.90 -6.00 3.88
N ILE A 218 -8.60 -6.03 3.61
CA ILE A 218 -7.95 -6.97 2.70
C ILE A 218 -6.97 -7.88 3.46
N MET A 219 -6.66 -9.04 2.89
CA MET A 219 -5.59 -9.94 3.33
C MET A 219 -4.86 -10.49 2.09
N CYS A 220 -3.57 -10.23 1.93
CA CYS A 220 -2.80 -10.68 0.77
C CYS A 220 -2.28 -12.11 0.95
N GLN A 221 -2.26 -12.89 -0.13
CA GLN A 221 -1.88 -14.31 -0.15
C GLN A 221 -2.62 -15.15 0.89
N GLU A 222 -3.90 -14.85 1.10
CA GLU A 222 -4.74 -15.54 2.08
C GLU A 222 -5.88 -16.29 1.38
N PRO A 223 -5.67 -17.52 0.88
CA PRO A 223 -6.66 -18.23 0.07
C PRO A 223 -7.97 -18.49 0.83
N ASP A 224 -7.90 -18.69 2.15
CA ASP A 224 -9.05 -18.96 3.02
C ASP A 224 -9.43 -17.74 3.88
N ALA A 225 -9.19 -16.51 3.40
CA ALA A 225 -9.51 -15.29 4.15
C ALA A 225 -10.98 -15.30 4.64
N PRO A 226 -11.24 -15.14 5.96
CA PRO A 226 -12.58 -15.12 6.52
C PRO A 226 -13.41 -13.95 5.98
N ALA A 227 -14.71 -14.16 5.77
CA ALA A 227 -15.60 -13.05 5.44
C ALA A 227 -15.67 -12.04 6.62
N PRO A 228 -15.75 -10.73 6.37
CA PRO A 228 -15.90 -10.09 5.06
C PRO A 228 -14.58 -9.68 4.39
N MET A 229 -13.42 -10.16 4.86
CA MET A 229 -12.10 -9.84 4.30
C MET A 229 -12.05 -10.19 2.81
N ILE A 230 -11.37 -9.34 2.03
CA ILE A 230 -11.08 -9.61 0.62
C ILE A 230 -9.68 -10.19 0.51
N ASN A 231 -9.56 -11.42 0.02
CA ASN A 231 -8.24 -11.96 -0.29
C ASN A 231 -7.67 -11.35 -1.57
N THR A 232 -6.36 -11.10 -1.56
CA THR A 232 -5.65 -10.44 -2.66
C THR A 232 -4.39 -11.21 -3.06
N CYS A 233 -3.84 -10.88 -4.23
CA CYS A 233 -2.67 -11.56 -4.78
C CYS A 233 -1.43 -10.67 -4.79
N ASN A 234 -0.27 -11.30 -4.58
CA ASN A 234 1.06 -10.71 -4.74
C ASN A 234 1.85 -11.51 -5.78
N GLY A 235 2.77 -10.86 -6.48
CA GLY A 235 3.65 -11.54 -7.42
C GLY A 235 4.08 -10.68 -8.60
N PHE A 236 4.88 -11.26 -9.49
CA PHE A 236 5.12 -10.67 -10.81
C PHE A 236 3.88 -10.73 -11.72
N TYR A 237 2.99 -11.71 -11.49
CA TYR A 237 1.80 -11.96 -12.29
C TYR A 237 0.63 -12.46 -11.43
N CYS A 238 -0.50 -11.75 -11.46
CA CYS A 238 -1.74 -12.16 -10.79
C CYS A 238 -2.94 -12.36 -11.73
N HIS A 239 -2.73 -12.42 -13.06
CA HIS A 239 -3.83 -12.59 -14.02
C HIS A 239 -4.63 -13.90 -13.83
N LYS A 240 -4.05 -14.96 -13.26
CA LYS A 240 -4.77 -16.21 -12.94
C LYS A 240 -5.44 -16.22 -11.57
N PHE A 241 -5.12 -15.26 -10.72
CA PHE A 241 -5.70 -15.18 -9.38
C PHE A 241 -7.22 -15.02 -9.47
N LYS A 242 -7.93 -15.69 -8.56
CA LYS A 242 -9.36 -15.54 -8.33
C LYS A 242 -9.57 -15.33 -6.84
N PRO A 243 -10.37 -14.33 -6.45
CA PRO A 243 -10.75 -14.19 -5.05
C PRO A 243 -11.52 -15.43 -4.59
N ASN A 244 -11.45 -15.71 -3.28
CA ASN A 244 -12.04 -16.91 -2.68
C ASN A 244 -13.57 -16.88 -2.65
N ARG A 245 -14.16 -15.68 -2.82
CA ARG A 245 -15.59 -15.45 -2.85
C ARG A 245 -16.03 -14.73 -4.13
N PRO A 246 -17.23 -15.06 -4.67
CA PRO A 246 -17.74 -14.49 -5.91
C PRO A 246 -18.16 -13.01 -5.79
N ASP A 247 -18.39 -12.53 -4.57
CA ASP A 247 -18.75 -11.13 -4.28
C ASP A 247 -17.54 -10.26 -3.93
N SER A 248 -16.33 -10.84 -3.90
CA SER A 248 -15.08 -10.12 -3.70
C SER A 248 -14.48 -9.69 -5.06
N PRO A 249 -13.95 -8.46 -5.19
CA PRO A 249 -13.27 -8.03 -6.40
C PRO A 249 -11.89 -8.67 -6.55
N LYS A 250 -11.42 -8.80 -7.80
CA LYS A 250 -10.06 -9.27 -8.09
C LYS A 250 -9.06 -8.14 -7.93
N MET A 251 -8.15 -8.29 -6.97
CA MET A 251 -7.17 -7.26 -6.57
C MET A 251 -5.75 -7.83 -6.48
N TRP A 252 -4.78 -7.03 -6.91
CA TRP A 252 -3.35 -7.33 -6.92
C TRP A 252 -2.62 -6.29 -6.08
N THR A 253 -2.26 -6.65 -4.86
CA THR A 253 -1.72 -5.74 -3.83
C THR A 253 -0.22 -5.56 -3.90
N GLU A 254 0.51 -6.50 -4.53
CA GLU A 254 1.93 -6.31 -4.85
C GLU A 254 2.28 -6.82 -6.23
N ASN A 255 2.32 -5.92 -7.21
CA ASN A 255 2.98 -6.14 -8.49
C ASN A 255 4.46 -5.79 -8.36
N TRP A 256 5.31 -6.82 -8.24
CA TRP A 256 6.73 -6.63 -7.96
C TRP A 256 7.45 -5.92 -9.11
N THR A 257 7.75 -4.64 -8.98
CA THR A 257 8.32 -3.82 -10.06
C THR A 257 9.74 -4.20 -10.42
N GLY A 258 10.46 -4.80 -9.49
CA GLY A 258 11.74 -5.44 -9.67
C GLY A 258 11.96 -6.38 -8.50
N TRP A 259 13.07 -6.21 -7.77
CA TRP A 259 13.34 -6.95 -6.55
C TRP A 259 14.22 -6.14 -5.59
N PHE A 260 14.21 -6.52 -4.32
CA PHE A 260 15.16 -5.97 -3.35
C PHE A 260 16.57 -6.51 -3.59
N GLN A 261 17.60 -5.76 -3.18
CA GLN A 261 18.99 -6.18 -3.33
C GLN A 261 19.61 -6.64 -2.01
N ALA A 262 20.23 -7.82 -2.01
CA ALA A 262 21.04 -8.30 -0.90
C ALA A 262 22.53 -7.97 -1.10
N TRP A 263 23.27 -7.84 0.00
CA TRP A 263 24.71 -7.63 -0.05
C TRP A 263 25.42 -8.79 -0.76
N GLY A 264 26.20 -8.47 -1.79
CA GLY A 264 26.94 -9.46 -2.58
C GLY A 264 26.16 -10.02 -3.78
N GLU A 265 24.93 -9.57 -4.02
CA GLU A 265 24.12 -9.94 -5.18
C GLU A 265 24.11 -8.86 -6.27
N GLY A 266 23.81 -9.27 -7.51
CA GLY A 266 23.66 -8.35 -8.63
C GLY A 266 22.43 -7.45 -8.49
N GLN A 267 22.43 -6.33 -9.21
CA GLN A 267 21.27 -5.43 -9.27
C GLN A 267 20.09 -6.16 -9.92
N PRO A 268 18.96 -6.36 -9.22
CA PRO A 268 17.76 -6.90 -9.84
C PRO A 268 17.21 -5.96 -10.90
N TYR A 269 16.56 -6.51 -11.91
CA TYR A 269 15.97 -5.75 -13.00
C TYR A 269 14.72 -6.46 -13.52
N ARG A 270 13.67 -5.70 -13.80
CA ARG A 270 12.47 -6.18 -14.48
C ARG A 270 12.17 -5.27 -15.69
N PRO A 271 12.08 -5.83 -16.90
CA PRO A 271 11.75 -5.03 -18.08
C PRO A 271 10.40 -4.30 -17.94
N VAL A 272 10.36 -3.04 -18.37
CA VAL A 272 9.14 -2.21 -18.38
C VAL A 272 8.05 -2.86 -19.21
N GLU A 273 8.42 -3.49 -20.33
CA GLU A 273 7.49 -4.17 -21.23
C GLU A 273 6.83 -5.38 -20.56
N ASP A 274 7.58 -6.12 -19.73
CA ASP A 274 7.05 -7.23 -18.92
C ASP A 274 6.08 -6.71 -17.85
N LEU A 275 6.48 -5.64 -17.15
CA LEU A 275 5.65 -5.01 -16.13
C LEU A 275 4.31 -4.51 -16.72
N ALA A 276 4.38 -3.78 -17.84
CA ALA A 276 3.20 -3.27 -18.54
C ALA A 276 2.32 -4.41 -19.08
N TYR A 277 2.91 -5.45 -19.65
CA TYR A 277 2.19 -6.64 -20.11
C TYR A 277 1.46 -7.33 -18.95
N ALA A 278 2.12 -7.52 -17.80
CA ALA A 278 1.52 -8.16 -16.64
C ALA A 278 0.31 -7.38 -16.10
N VAL A 279 0.40 -6.05 -16.06
CA VAL A 279 -0.70 -5.16 -15.67
C VAL A 279 -1.86 -5.24 -16.66
N ALA A 280 -1.57 -5.12 -17.96
CA ALA A 280 -2.60 -5.22 -19.01
C ALA A 280 -3.34 -6.56 -18.95
N TYR A 281 -2.60 -7.67 -18.81
CA TYR A 281 -3.20 -9.00 -18.73
C TYR A 281 -4.02 -9.21 -17.45
N PHE A 282 -3.60 -8.60 -16.33
CA PHE A 282 -4.38 -8.60 -15.10
C PHE A 282 -5.74 -7.90 -15.28
N PHE A 283 -5.77 -6.69 -15.86
CA PHE A 283 -7.03 -5.97 -16.09
C PHE A 283 -7.91 -6.64 -17.15
N GLU A 284 -7.33 -7.16 -18.24
CA GLU A 284 -8.05 -7.95 -19.26
C GLU A 284 -8.74 -9.17 -18.64
N SER A 285 -8.07 -9.84 -17.71
CA SER A 285 -8.61 -11.00 -16.97
C SER A 285 -9.56 -10.63 -15.82
N GLY A 286 -10.14 -9.43 -15.84
CA GLY A 286 -11.15 -8.97 -14.88
C GLY A 286 -10.60 -8.34 -13.59
N GLY A 287 -9.31 -8.02 -13.54
CA GLY A 287 -8.72 -7.23 -12.46
C GLY A 287 -9.41 -5.87 -12.25
N SER A 288 -9.33 -5.32 -11.04
CA SER A 288 -9.94 -4.02 -10.69
C SER A 288 -9.07 -3.11 -9.83
N PHE A 289 -8.07 -3.66 -9.14
CA PHE A 289 -7.08 -2.90 -8.40
C PHE A 289 -5.73 -3.56 -8.61
N GLN A 290 -4.72 -2.79 -9.03
CA GLN A 290 -3.34 -3.23 -9.10
C GLN A 290 -2.45 -2.21 -8.40
N ASN A 291 -1.52 -2.67 -7.58
CA ASN A 291 -0.57 -1.82 -6.85
C ASN A 291 0.87 -2.16 -7.22
N TYR A 292 1.67 -1.17 -7.60
CA TYR A 292 3.10 -1.36 -7.85
C TYR A 292 3.85 -1.48 -6.52
N TYR A 293 4.54 -2.59 -6.31
CA TYR A 293 5.42 -2.81 -5.16
C TYR A 293 6.85 -2.97 -5.68
N MET A 294 7.71 -1.95 -5.70
CA MET A 294 7.54 -0.58 -5.19
C MET A 294 7.27 0.42 -6.31
N TYR A 295 6.53 1.49 -6.02
CA TYR A 295 6.47 2.65 -6.90
C TYR A 295 7.60 3.64 -6.61
N HIS A 296 7.91 3.84 -5.33
CA HIS A 296 9.17 4.38 -4.84
C HIS A 296 9.67 3.50 -3.71
N GLY A 297 10.81 2.85 -3.91
CA GLY A 297 11.40 1.98 -2.91
C GLY A 297 12.18 2.73 -1.82
N GLY A 298 13.07 3.64 -2.21
CA GLY A 298 13.80 4.53 -1.30
C GLY A 298 14.97 3.85 -0.59
N THR A 299 15.22 4.22 0.67
CA THR A 299 16.41 3.82 1.43
C THR A 299 16.05 3.20 2.78
N ASN A 300 16.70 2.10 3.13
CA ASN A 300 16.71 1.54 4.48
C ASN A 300 17.64 2.37 5.39
N PHE A 301 17.16 3.52 5.87
CA PHE A 301 17.96 4.41 6.73
C PHE A 301 18.32 3.81 8.09
N GLY A 302 19.47 4.21 8.62
CA GLY A 302 19.90 3.82 9.96
C GLY A 302 20.24 2.34 10.05
N ARG A 303 19.82 1.69 11.15
CA ARG A 303 20.20 0.30 11.48
C ARG A 303 19.06 -0.60 11.94
N THR A 304 17.83 -0.10 11.84
CA THR A 304 16.61 -0.78 12.32
C THR A 304 15.52 -0.84 11.24
N SER A 305 15.89 -0.58 9.98
CA SER A 305 15.01 -0.53 8.82
C SER A 305 15.17 -1.76 7.94
N GLY A 306 16.34 -2.01 7.37
CA GLY A 306 16.58 -3.15 6.49
C GLY A 306 16.49 -4.50 7.22
N GLY A 307 15.87 -5.48 6.56
CA GLY A 307 15.90 -6.88 6.94
C GLY A 307 17.30 -7.53 6.80
N PRO A 308 17.42 -8.83 7.14
CA PRO A 308 18.70 -9.52 7.16
C PRO A 308 19.42 -9.49 5.80
N TYR A 309 20.70 -9.10 5.80
CA TYR A 309 21.58 -9.08 4.62
C TYR A 309 21.12 -8.19 3.45
N LEU A 310 20.17 -7.30 3.66
CA LEU A 310 19.72 -6.36 2.63
C LEU A 310 20.63 -5.15 2.53
N MET A 311 20.76 -4.64 1.30
CA MET A 311 21.44 -3.38 1.06
C MET A 311 20.69 -2.20 1.69
N THR A 312 21.44 -1.13 1.94
CA THR A 312 20.86 0.14 2.40
C THR A 312 19.94 0.72 1.33
N SER A 313 20.29 0.57 0.05
CA SER A 313 19.38 0.88 -1.05
C SER A 313 18.18 -0.06 -1.03
N TYR A 314 16.99 0.50 -1.21
CA TYR A 314 15.77 -0.24 -1.48
C TYR A 314 15.15 0.25 -2.80
N ASP A 315 15.99 0.58 -3.80
CA ASP A 315 15.56 1.13 -5.10
C ASP A 315 14.46 0.30 -5.77
N TYR A 316 14.62 -1.03 -5.78
CA TYR A 316 13.65 -2.00 -6.28
C TYR A 316 13.46 -2.01 -7.81
N ASP A 317 14.25 -1.28 -8.60
CA ASP A 317 13.95 -0.98 -10.01
C ASP A 317 12.59 -0.29 -10.16
N ALA A 318 12.27 0.56 -9.17
CA ALA A 318 10.99 1.22 -9.08
C ALA A 318 10.84 2.34 -10.14
N PRO A 319 9.60 2.69 -10.53
CA PRO A 319 9.34 3.85 -11.40
C PRO A 319 9.97 5.16 -10.91
N LEU A 320 9.98 5.37 -9.59
CA LEU A 320 10.77 6.41 -8.93
C LEU A 320 11.93 5.77 -8.18
N ASP A 321 13.14 6.11 -8.59
CA ASP A 321 14.38 5.56 -8.03
C ASP A 321 14.57 5.88 -6.54
N GLU A 322 15.63 5.34 -5.95
CA GLU A 322 16.01 5.61 -4.55
C GLU A 322 16.03 7.11 -4.20
N TYR A 323 16.37 7.97 -5.16
CA TYR A 323 16.49 9.42 -4.98
C TYR A 323 15.22 10.19 -5.37
N GLY A 324 14.18 9.48 -5.81
CA GLY A 324 12.91 10.04 -6.26
C GLY A 324 12.94 10.60 -7.68
N THR A 325 13.90 10.22 -8.52
CA THR A 325 13.99 10.60 -9.94
C THR A 325 13.17 9.64 -10.80
N SER A 326 12.51 10.17 -11.83
CA SER A 326 11.75 9.36 -12.79
C SER A 326 12.68 8.69 -13.80
N PHE A 327 12.48 7.39 -14.03
CA PHE A 327 13.17 6.60 -15.07
C PHE A 327 12.27 6.32 -16.29
N ILE A 328 12.77 5.60 -17.30
CA ILE A 328 11.96 5.14 -18.45
C ILE A 328 10.78 4.26 -17.98
N THR A 329 10.93 3.53 -16.87
CA THR A 329 9.86 2.80 -16.15
C THR A 329 8.67 3.67 -15.77
N TYR A 330 8.85 4.98 -15.63
CA TYR A 330 7.82 5.94 -15.22
C TYR A 330 6.92 6.40 -16.37
N SER A 331 7.39 6.36 -17.62
CA SER A 331 6.71 6.89 -18.81
C SER A 331 5.98 5.83 -19.62
#